data_AF-A0A8J5K6I3-F1
#
_entry.id   AF-A0A8J5K6I3-F1
#
_cell.length_a   1.000
_cell.length_b   1.000
_cell.length_c   1.000
_cell.angle_alpha   90.00
_cell.angle_beta   90.00
_cell.angle_gamma   90.00
#
_symmetry.space_group_name_H-M   'P 1'
#
loop_
_entity.id
_entity.type
_entity.pdbx_description
1 polymer ?
#
loop_
_entity_poly.entity_id
_entity_poly.type
_entity_poly.pdbx_seq_one_letter_code
_entity_poly.pdbx_strand_id
1 'polypeptide(L)'
;MFLAHEFFDVLPIHKIRRTKEGWREVLIDIDEDDGPHHLRYVLSRTPTPATKIYIQPEDTRDEIEVCPDAAVYCGELANRIEEDGGIALIMDYGHDNKTTSTFRNLLKQCKQEERKFLISGYKMLVEKEQMGERFKFLAFFPAVVKDFLIKYPPAGFYMNNE
;
A
#
# COMPACT_ATOMS: atom_id res chain seq x y z
N MET A 1 -5.46 -10.60 -19.05
CA MET A 1 -5.88 -9.53 -18.11
C MET A 1 -5.64 -10.04 -16.71
N PHE A 2 -4.90 -9.27 -15.90
CA PHE A 2 -4.67 -9.56 -14.49
C PHE A 2 -5.55 -8.64 -13.65
N LEU A 3 -6.08 -9.18 -12.54
CA LEU A 3 -6.88 -8.43 -11.57
C LEU A 3 -6.33 -8.73 -10.18
N ALA A 4 -5.84 -7.71 -9.48
CA ALA A 4 -5.36 -7.82 -8.11
C ALA A 4 -6.25 -6.95 -7.22
N HIS A 5 -7.16 -7.59 -6.49
CA HIS A 5 -8.11 -6.93 -5.60
C HIS A 5 -7.69 -7.18 -4.15
N GLU A 6 -7.26 -6.15 -3.43
CA GLU A 6 -6.76 -6.20 -2.04
C GLU A 6 -5.62 -7.21 -1.84
N PHE A 7 -4.88 -7.52 -2.91
CA PHE A 7 -3.82 -8.52 -2.88
C PHE A 7 -2.54 -7.99 -2.21
N PHE A 8 -2.23 -6.70 -2.37
CA PHE A 8 -0.98 -6.10 -1.88
C PHE A 8 -1.08 -5.63 -0.42
N ASP A 9 -2.27 -5.28 0.10
CA ASP A 9 -2.45 -4.90 1.52
C ASP A 9 -2.15 -6.04 2.50
N VAL A 10 -2.23 -7.30 2.04
CA VAL A 10 -1.90 -8.47 2.87
C VAL A 10 -0.43 -8.87 2.80
N LEU A 11 0.38 -8.25 1.94
CA LEU A 11 1.78 -8.62 1.78
C LEU A 11 2.63 -8.10 2.95
N PRO A 12 3.68 -8.84 3.35
CA PRO A 12 4.53 -8.43 4.46
C PRO A 12 5.22 -7.09 4.20
N ILE A 13 5.21 -6.22 5.21
CA ILE A 13 5.87 -4.92 5.16
C ILE A 13 7.04 -4.83 6.14
N HIS A 14 8.08 -4.11 5.74
CA HIS A 14 9.08 -3.56 6.65
C HIS A 14 8.63 -2.17 7.08
N LYS A 15 8.61 -1.93 8.40
CA LYS A 15 8.33 -0.61 8.96
C LYS A 15 9.63 -0.03 9.51
N ILE A 16 9.99 1.17 9.07
CA ILE A 16 11.25 1.82 9.39
C ILE A 16 10.95 3.21 9.96
N ARG A 17 11.59 3.57 11.08
CA ARG A 17 11.37 4.84 11.79
C ARG A 17 12.67 5.62 11.93
N ARG A 18 12.61 6.94 11.74
CA ARG A 18 13.71 7.86 11.98
C ARG A 18 13.89 8.07 13.48
N THR A 19 15.13 7.97 13.95
CA THR A 19 15.51 8.28 15.33
C THR A 19 16.62 9.32 15.34
N LYS A 20 16.99 9.81 16.54
CA LYS A 20 18.14 10.71 16.70
C LYS A 20 19.47 10.09 16.23
N GLU A 21 19.57 8.76 16.23
CA GLU A 21 20.75 8.00 15.81
C GLU A 21 20.63 7.44 14.37
N GLY A 22 19.69 7.99 13.60
CA GLY A 22 19.39 7.56 12.23
C GLY A 22 18.19 6.60 12.15
N TRP A 23 18.03 5.98 10.99
CA TRP A 23 16.93 5.08 10.71
C TRP A 23 17.07 3.75 11.45
N ARG A 24 15.96 3.25 11.99
CA ARG A 24 15.86 1.95 12.68
C ARG A 24 14.60 1.23 12.22
N GLU A 25 14.70 -0.07 12.07
CA GLU A 25 13.56 -0.91 11.73
C GLU A 25 12.71 -1.16 12.99
N VAL A 26 11.39 -1.15 12.82
CA VAL A 26 10.42 -1.56 13.83
C VAL A 26 10.25 -3.07 13.71
N LEU A 27 10.55 -3.77 14.80
CA LEU A 27 10.49 -5.23 14.90
C LEU A 27 9.50 -5.63 16.00
N ILE A 28 9.18 -6.92 16.05
CA ILE A 28 8.39 -7.52 17.13
C ILE A 28 9.34 -8.30 18.04
N ASP A 29 9.22 -8.08 19.34
CA ASP A 29 9.95 -8.79 20.39
C ASP A 29 8.96 -9.43 21.36
N ILE A 30 9.46 -10.35 22.19
CA ILE A 30 8.69 -10.94 23.28
C ILE A 30 8.45 -9.86 24.35
N ASP A 31 7.23 -9.80 24.83
CA ASP A 31 6.89 -9.01 26.02
C ASP A 31 6.94 -9.93 27.25
N GLU A 32 7.87 -9.67 28.16
CA GLU A 32 8.10 -10.48 29.37
C GLU A 32 7.19 -10.05 30.54
N ASP A 33 6.39 -9.00 30.36
CA ASP A 33 5.45 -8.52 31.36
C ASP A 33 4.24 -9.48 31.50
N ASP A 34 3.70 -9.62 32.71
CA ASP A 34 2.50 -10.44 33.03
C ASP A 34 1.17 -9.84 32.47
N GLY A 35 1.27 -9.01 31.43
CA GLY A 35 0.14 -8.38 30.77
C GLY A 35 -0.64 -9.32 29.86
N PRO A 36 -1.79 -8.87 29.31
CA PRO A 36 -2.60 -9.65 28.38
C PRO A 36 -1.97 -9.79 26.98
N HIS A 37 -0.79 -9.21 26.75
CA HIS A 37 -0.08 -9.22 25.48
C HIS A 37 1.31 -9.81 25.69
N HIS A 38 1.74 -10.70 24.80
CA HIS A 38 3.05 -11.39 24.88
C HIS A 38 4.06 -10.89 23.84
N LEU A 39 3.67 -9.88 23.05
CA LEU A 39 4.48 -9.31 21.96
C LEU A 39 4.46 -7.79 22.04
N ARG A 40 5.61 -7.17 21.76
CA ARG A 40 5.76 -5.71 21.76
C ARG A 40 6.54 -5.23 20.54
N TYR A 41 6.28 -4.00 20.13
CA TYR A 41 7.09 -3.32 19.13
C TYR A 41 8.41 -2.85 19.75
N VAL A 42 9.53 -3.15 19.10
CA VAL A 42 10.86 -2.66 19.46
C VAL A 42 11.53 -2.02 18.25
N LEU A 43 12.55 -1.20 18.49
CA LEU A 43 13.43 -0.71 17.43
C LEU A 43 14.67 -1.58 17.35
N SER A 44 15.11 -1.90 16.13
CA SER A 44 16.38 -2.58 15.87
C SER A 44 17.51 -1.82 16.56
N ARG A 45 18.45 -2.51 17.21
CA ARG A 45 19.59 -1.87 17.90
C ARG A 45 20.56 -1.20 16.93
N THR A 46 20.71 -1.78 15.75
CA THR A 46 21.60 -1.32 14.68
C THR A 46 20.85 -1.26 13.36
N PRO A 47 21.31 -0.46 12.37
CA PRO A 47 20.73 -0.46 11.03
C PRO A 47 20.69 -1.86 10.41
N THR A 48 19.50 -2.31 10.01
CA THR A 48 19.25 -3.59 9.34
C THR A 48 19.44 -3.46 7.82
N PRO A 49 19.53 -4.56 7.05
CA PRO A 49 19.58 -4.49 5.59
C PRO A 49 18.43 -3.66 4.98
N ALA A 50 17.21 -3.83 5.50
CA ALA A 50 16.04 -3.07 5.04
C ALA A 50 16.25 -1.55 5.19
N THR A 51 16.82 -1.10 6.31
CA THR A 51 17.11 0.33 6.53
C THR A 51 18.18 0.89 5.60
N LYS A 52 19.05 0.05 5.04
CA LYS A 52 20.13 0.46 4.12
C LYS A 52 19.71 0.46 2.66
N ILE A 53 18.82 -0.47 2.29
CA ILE A 53 18.39 -0.68 0.90
C ILE A 53 17.23 0.24 0.53
N TYR A 54 16.25 0.41 1.44
CA TYR A 54 14.98 1.03 1.08
C TYR A 54 14.85 2.52 1.44
N ILE A 55 15.84 3.07 2.13
CA ILE A 55 15.83 4.48 2.57
C ILE A 55 16.66 5.31 1.60
N GLN A 56 16.05 6.39 1.07
CA GLN A 56 16.78 7.33 0.23
C GLN A 56 17.46 8.41 1.09
N PRO A 57 18.65 8.92 0.69
CA PRO A 57 19.36 9.94 1.47
C PRO A 57 18.53 11.22 1.72
N GLU A 58 17.66 11.57 0.77
CA GLU A 58 16.81 12.75 0.78
C GLU A 58 15.44 12.51 1.44
N ASP A 59 15.21 11.31 2.00
CA ASP A 59 13.97 11.05 2.71
C ASP A 59 13.80 12.04 3.86
N THR A 60 12.63 12.68 3.94
CA THR A 60 12.27 13.63 5.02
C THR A 60 11.22 13.09 5.98
N ARG A 61 10.73 11.87 5.75
CA ARG A 61 9.68 11.23 6.54
C ARG A 61 10.21 10.78 7.92
N ASP A 62 9.31 10.64 8.89
CA ASP A 62 9.61 10.06 10.20
C ASP A 62 9.39 8.54 10.24
N GLU A 63 8.47 8.04 9.41
CA GLU A 63 8.19 6.62 9.24
C GLU A 63 8.05 6.27 7.77
N ILE A 64 8.51 5.08 7.40
CA ILE A 64 8.43 4.52 6.06
C ILE A 64 7.96 3.07 6.19
N GLU A 65 7.03 2.68 5.34
CA GLU A 65 6.58 1.30 5.17
C GLU A 65 6.96 0.87 3.75
N VAL A 66 7.55 -0.32 3.63
CA VAL A 66 8.06 -0.85 2.36
C VAL A 66 7.63 -2.30 2.24
N CYS A 67 7.08 -2.67 1.09
CA CYS A 67 6.72 -4.04 0.75
C CYS A 67 7.61 -4.52 -0.41
N PRO A 68 8.72 -5.25 -0.15
CA PRO A 68 9.61 -5.76 -1.20
C PRO A 68 8.89 -6.72 -2.15
N ASP A 69 8.04 -7.59 -1.61
CA ASP A 69 7.29 -8.57 -2.39
C ASP A 69 6.34 -7.90 -3.39
N ALA A 70 5.70 -6.80 -3.00
CA ALA A 70 4.87 -6.00 -3.91
C ALA A 70 5.68 -5.52 -5.11
N ALA A 71 6.93 -5.09 -4.91
CA ALA A 71 7.80 -4.66 -5.99
C ALA A 71 8.17 -5.81 -6.94
N VAL A 72 8.42 -7.02 -6.39
CA VAL A 72 8.69 -8.22 -7.19
C VAL A 72 7.48 -8.59 -8.04
N TYR A 73 6.29 -8.71 -7.44
CA TYR A 73 5.07 -9.05 -8.18
C TYR A 73 4.72 -8.01 -9.24
N CYS A 74 4.89 -6.71 -8.95
CA CYS A 74 4.73 -5.66 -9.95
C CYS A 74 5.70 -5.79 -11.12
N GLY A 75 6.96 -6.15 -10.84
CA GLY A 75 7.97 -6.40 -11.88
C GLY A 75 7.62 -7.61 -12.75
N GLU A 76 7.20 -8.73 -12.14
CA GLU A 76 6.75 -9.92 -12.86
C GLU A 76 5.51 -9.64 -13.73
N LEU A 77 4.53 -8.91 -13.19
CA LEU A 77 3.34 -8.48 -13.95
C LEU A 77 3.72 -7.59 -15.13
N ALA A 78 4.63 -6.64 -14.94
CA ALA A 78 5.11 -5.77 -16.02
C ALA A 78 5.78 -6.58 -17.12
N ASN A 79 6.71 -7.49 -16.77
CA ASN A 79 7.41 -8.34 -17.73
C ASN A 79 6.42 -9.21 -18.51
N ARG A 80 5.45 -9.83 -17.84
CA ARG A 80 4.43 -10.68 -18.49
C ARG A 80 3.55 -9.89 -19.45
N ILE A 81 3.18 -8.65 -19.10
CA ILE A 81 2.43 -7.76 -19.99
C ILE A 81 3.27 -7.33 -21.20
N GLU A 82 4.58 -7.10 -21.00
CA GLU A 82 5.49 -6.74 -22.08
C GLU A 82 5.71 -7.89 -23.07
N GLU A 83 5.93 -9.11 -22.56
CA GLU A 83 6.24 -10.29 -23.37
C GLU A 83 5.00 -10.85 -24.09
N ASP A 84 3.86 -10.95 -23.40
CA ASP A 84 2.67 -11.62 -23.93
C ASP A 84 1.52 -10.68 -24.26
N GLY A 85 1.67 -9.39 -23.97
CA GLY A 85 0.60 -8.41 -24.05
C GLY A 85 -0.43 -8.56 -22.91
N GLY A 86 -1.49 -7.77 -23.00
CA GLY A 86 -2.56 -7.72 -22.00
C GLY A 86 -2.48 -6.48 -21.12
N ILE A 87 -3.23 -6.51 -20.01
CA ILE A 87 -3.36 -5.40 -19.06
C ILE A 87 -3.45 -5.96 -17.64
N ALA A 88 -3.07 -5.18 -16.64
CA ALA A 88 -3.38 -5.46 -15.24
C ALA A 88 -4.16 -4.30 -14.61
N LEU A 89 -5.08 -4.64 -13.71
CA LEU A 89 -5.76 -3.70 -12.82
C LEU A 89 -5.51 -4.12 -11.37
N ILE A 90 -4.88 -3.23 -10.61
CA ILE A 90 -4.61 -3.36 -9.18
C ILE A 90 -5.54 -2.40 -8.45
N MET A 91 -6.21 -2.91 -7.43
CA MET A 91 -7.20 -2.20 -6.64
C MET A 91 -6.89 -2.49 -5.18
N ASP A 92 -6.35 -1.51 -4.48
CA ASP A 92 -5.83 -1.73 -3.14
C ASP A 92 -5.92 -0.51 -2.23
N TYR A 93 -5.83 -0.72 -0.92
CA TYR A 93 -5.78 0.37 0.03
C TYR A 93 -4.40 1.04 0.02
N GLY A 94 -4.38 2.36 -0.11
CA GLY A 94 -3.16 3.14 -0.18
C GLY A 94 -3.39 4.63 0.00
N HIS A 95 -2.29 5.40 0.03
CA HIS A 95 -2.32 6.85 0.10
C HIS A 95 -1.28 7.43 -0.87
N ASP A 96 -1.67 8.48 -1.60
CA ASP A 96 -0.81 9.13 -2.59
C ASP A 96 0.23 10.06 -1.93
N ASN A 97 0.10 10.36 -0.63
CA ASN A 97 0.99 11.28 0.08
C ASN A 97 1.41 10.79 1.49
N LYS A 98 2.66 11.13 1.82
CA LYS A 98 3.40 10.88 3.07
C LYS A 98 2.51 10.95 4.33
N THR A 99 2.26 9.84 5.03
CA THR A 99 2.37 9.73 6.51
C THR A 99 2.03 8.35 7.11
N THR A 100 2.77 8.06 8.18
CA THR A 100 2.52 7.33 9.45
C THR A 100 1.39 6.27 9.56
N SER A 101 1.81 5.00 9.48
CA SER A 101 1.19 3.81 10.09
C SER A 101 -0.22 3.37 9.65
N THR A 102 -0.32 2.76 8.46
CA THR A 102 -1.54 2.18 7.88
C THR A 102 -2.18 1.07 8.75
N PHE A 103 -1.36 0.16 9.29
CA PHE A 103 -1.78 -1.02 10.05
C PHE A 103 -2.70 -0.74 11.26
N ARG A 104 -2.52 0.41 11.94
CA ARG A 104 -3.32 0.77 13.14
C ARG A 104 -4.74 1.23 12.82
N ASN A 105 -5.01 1.62 11.58
CA ASN A 105 -6.31 2.13 11.17
C ASN A 105 -7.28 1.00 10.78
N LEU A 106 -6.78 -0.16 10.33
CA LEU A 106 -7.57 -1.31 9.89
C LEU A 106 -8.38 -1.95 11.05
N LEU A 107 -7.85 -1.93 12.27
CA LEU A 107 -8.43 -2.62 13.43
C LEU A 107 -9.69 -1.94 14.04
N LYS A 108 -10.12 -0.78 13.55
CA LYS A 108 -11.08 0.09 14.27
C LYS A 108 -12.55 0.04 13.82
N GLN A 109 -12.95 -0.75 12.82
CA GLN A 109 -14.32 -0.63 12.27
C GLN A 109 -15.04 -1.96 12.01
N CYS A 110 -16.19 -2.17 12.65
CA CYS A 110 -17.21 -3.16 12.27
C CYS A 110 -18.58 -2.96 12.98
N LYS A 111 -19.72 -2.98 12.24
CA LYS A 111 -21.02 -3.67 12.52
C LYS A 111 -22.16 -3.30 11.54
N GLN A 112 -23.28 -4.05 11.61
CA GLN A 112 -24.17 -4.51 10.52
C GLN A 112 -25.63 -3.98 10.52
N GLU A 113 -26.34 -3.94 9.35
CA GLU A 113 -27.79 -4.25 9.10
C GLU A 113 -28.28 -4.02 7.61
N GLU A 114 -29.27 -4.81 7.14
CA GLU A 114 -29.39 -5.27 5.72
C GLU A 114 -29.82 -4.34 4.56
N ARG A 115 -30.66 -3.31 4.74
CA ARG A 115 -30.91 -2.33 3.65
C ARG A 115 -30.05 -1.07 3.80
N LYS A 116 -29.65 -0.80 5.03
CA LYS A 116 -28.58 0.15 5.32
C LYS A 116 -27.29 -0.35 4.68
N PHE A 117 -27.03 -1.65 4.53
CA PHE A 117 -25.81 -2.15 3.88
C PHE A 117 -25.61 -1.72 2.44
N LEU A 118 -26.64 -1.59 1.60
CA LEU A 118 -26.41 -1.17 0.21
C LEU A 118 -26.01 0.30 0.15
N ILE A 119 -26.71 1.16 0.89
CA ILE A 119 -26.39 2.59 0.98
C ILE A 119 -25.10 2.81 1.75
N SER A 120 -24.90 2.10 2.86
CA SER A 120 -23.69 2.09 3.66
C SER A 120 -22.51 1.49 2.91
N GLY A 121 -22.73 0.50 2.07
CA GLY A 121 -21.71 -0.14 1.24
C GLY A 121 -21.28 0.79 0.11
N TYR A 122 -22.24 1.44 -0.57
CA TYR A 122 -21.95 2.51 -1.51
C TYR A 122 -21.18 3.66 -0.86
N LYS A 123 -21.65 4.13 0.31
CA LYS A 123 -20.98 5.18 1.08
C LYS A 123 -19.60 4.75 1.55
N MET A 124 -19.45 3.52 2.03
CA MET A 124 -18.18 2.94 2.42
C MET A 124 -17.21 2.93 1.23
N LEU A 125 -17.67 2.53 0.04
CA LEU A 125 -16.83 2.43 -1.15
C LEU A 125 -16.46 3.79 -1.78
N VAL A 126 -17.31 4.82 -1.62
CA VAL A 126 -17.20 6.08 -2.40
C VAL A 126 -16.95 7.33 -1.54
N GLU A 127 -17.35 7.36 -0.26
CA GLU A 127 -17.15 8.53 0.60
C GLU A 127 -15.66 8.71 0.96
N LYS A 128 -15.23 9.97 0.99
CA LYS A 128 -13.85 10.38 1.25
C LYS A 128 -13.37 9.94 2.64
N GLU A 129 -14.27 10.02 3.63
CA GLU A 129 -14.00 9.63 5.01
C GLU A 129 -13.83 8.11 5.17
N GLN A 130 -14.25 7.33 4.17
CA GLN A 130 -14.23 5.86 4.14
C GLN A 130 -13.24 5.34 3.08
N MET A 131 -13.64 4.43 2.18
CA MET A 131 -12.76 3.85 1.17
C MET A 131 -12.59 4.73 -0.06
N GLY A 132 -13.44 5.74 -0.30
CA GLY A 132 -13.45 6.50 -1.55
C GLY A 132 -12.14 7.22 -1.87
N GLU A 133 -11.38 7.64 -0.85
CA GLU A 133 -10.04 8.22 -1.02
C GLU A 133 -8.91 7.30 -0.58
N ARG A 134 -9.22 6.18 0.10
CA ARG A 134 -8.23 5.22 0.61
C ARG A 134 -8.00 4.07 -0.35
N PHE A 135 -8.98 3.73 -1.16
CA PHE A 135 -8.92 2.63 -2.12
C PHE A 135 -8.49 3.20 -3.46
N LYS A 136 -7.33 2.75 -3.95
CA LYS A 136 -6.63 3.28 -5.10
C LYS A 136 -6.62 2.26 -6.21
N PHE A 137 -6.68 2.78 -7.44
CA PHE A 137 -6.66 1.99 -8.65
C PHE A 137 -5.38 2.31 -9.42
N LEU A 138 -4.64 1.28 -9.77
CA LEU A 138 -3.43 1.35 -10.59
C LEU A 138 -3.57 0.36 -11.74
N ALA A 139 -3.32 0.81 -12.97
CA ALA A 139 -3.44 -0.04 -14.15
C ALA A 139 -2.14 -0.07 -14.96
N PHE A 140 -1.77 -1.26 -15.43
CA PHE A 140 -0.58 -1.49 -16.24
C PHE A 140 -1.01 -1.76 -17.67
N PHE A 141 -0.33 -1.09 -18.60
CA PHE A 141 -0.54 -1.23 -20.04
C PHE A 141 0.81 -1.39 -20.75
N PRO A 142 0.87 -2.10 -21.89
CA PRO A 142 2.08 -2.20 -22.69
C PRO A 142 2.58 -0.82 -23.12
N ALA A 143 3.90 -0.61 -23.07
CA ALA A 143 4.48 0.69 -23.45
C ALA A 143 4.11 1.12 -24.88
N VAL A 144 3.92 0.17 -25.79
CA VAL A 144 3.54 0.41 -27.19
C VAL A 144 2.17 1.07 -27.37
N VAL A 145 1.27 0.99 -26.38
CA VAL A 145 -0.05 1.65 -26.45
C VAL A 145 -0.06 3.04 -25.80
N LYS A 146 1.08 3.55 -25.32
CA LYS A 146 1.19 4.84 -24.62
C LYS A 146 0.53 5.98 -25.39
N ASP A 147 0.88 6.18 -26.65
CA ASP A 147 0.37 7.31 -27.46
C ASP A 147 -1.14 7.18 -27.71
N PHE A 148 -1.63 5.94 -27.83
CA PHE A 148 -3.05 5.66 -27.94
C PHE A 148 -3.79 6.02 -26.65
N LEU A 149 -3.25 5.65 -25.48
CA LEU A 149 -3.86 5.92 -24.17
C LEU A 149 -3.84 7.40 -23.80
N ILE A 150 -2.85 8.17 -24.27
CA ILE A 150 -2.84 9.63 -24.11
C ILE A 150 -4.02 10.24 -24.88
N LYS A 151 -4.31 9.73 -26.08
CA LYS A 151 -5.41 10.22 -26.92
C LYS A 151 -6.78 9.71 -26.46
N TYR A 152 -6.83 8.48 -25.98
CA TYR A 152 -8.03 7.80 -25.52
C TYR A 152 -7.76 7.13 -24.17
N PRO A 153 -7.95 7.88 -23.06
CA PRO A 153 -7.70 7.37 -21.72
C PRO A 153 -8.52 6.11 -21.41
N PRO A 154 -7.98 5.17 -20.61
CA PRO A 154 -8.76 4.03 -20.13
C PRO A 154 -10.02 4.48 -19.39
N ALA A 155 -11.12 3.75 -19.54
CA ALA A 155 -12.34 4.04 -18.80
C ALA A 155 -12.08 4.04 -17.29
N GLY A 156 -12.53 5.10 -16.59
CA GLY A 156 -12.30 5.28 -15.16
C GLY A 156 -10.93 5.89 -14.80
N PHE A 157 -10.03 6.10 -15.76
CA PHE A 157 -8.76 6.79 -15.56
C PHE A 157 -8.76 8.11 -16.34
N TYR A 158 -8.61 9.22 -15.63
CA TYR A 158 -8.52 10.55 -16.22
C TYR A 158 -7.16 11.15 -15.86
N MET A 159 -6.50 11.77 -16.82
CA MET A 159 -5.30 12.55 -16.53
C MET A 159 -5.73 13.79 -15.75
N ASN A 160 -5.30 13.91 -14.50
CA ASN A 160 -5.41 15.17 -13.76
C ASN A 160 -4.48 16.17 -14.44
N ASN A 161 -5.05 17.04 -15.27
CA ASN A 161 -4.36 18.23 -15.77
C ASN A 161 -4.38 19.26 -14.64
N GLU A 162 -3.44 19.18 -13.70
CA GLU A 162 -3.03 20.33 -12.88
C GLU A 162 -1.95 21.13 -13.63
#